data_AF-A0A6J5ZTN0-F1
#
_entry.id   AF-A0A6J5ZTN0-F1
#
_cell.length_a   1.000
_cell.length_b   1.000
_cell.length_c   1.000
_cell.angle_alpha   90.00
_cell.angle_beta   90.00
_cell.angle_gamma   90.00
#
_symmetry.space_group_name_H-M   'P 1'
#
loop_
_entity.id
_entity.type
_entity.pdbx_description
1 polymer ?
#
loop_
_entity_poly.entity_id
_entity_poly.type
_entity_poly.pdbx_seq_one_letter_code
_entity_poly.pdbx_strand_id
1 'polypeptide(L)'
;MIEDGFLDSSFELELFDPVAAMHQVSHDYEFSKVLGLRSGKTISALDIQRMYIEKAQQYISSRDVVDEMTLDVMSHWTRQIDALATNKMSLINEVDWITKLAVVEGYRQRDHAQWDDPLLAAVDIQYADLRADKGLARVMQAKDRIVTMFSEDEVSQAIKYPPHDTRAYFRGMCMRTFTNEIAAASWDSVIFDLDQDLPLTRIATTDVRKGTKELTSHFFEAPTSAKNVVEAVGN
;
A
#
# COMPACT_ATOMS: atom_id res chain seq x y z
N MET A 1 -9.30 15.29 -3.96
CA MET A 1 -8.93 16.21 -5.08
C MET A 1 -9.73 15.93 -6.35
N ILE A 2 -9.58 14.78 -7.03
CA ILE A 2 -10.30 14.48 -8.28
C ILE A 2 -11.81 14.33 -8.05
N GLU A 3 -12.23 13.52 -7.07
CA GLU A 3 -13.65 13.25 -6.78
C GLU A 3 -14.44 14.52 -6.42
N ASP A 4 -13.78 15.46 -5.73
CA ASP A 4 -14.37 16.76 -5.36
C ASP A 4 -14.25 17.82 -6.48
N GLY A 5 -13.69 17.46 -7.65
CA GLY A 5 -13.49 18.39 -8.76
C GLY A 5 -12.48 19.52 -8.48
N PHE A 6 -11.61 19.37 -7.49
CA PHE A 6 -10.62 20.38 -7.10
C PHE A 6 -9.54 20.60 -8.16
N LEU A 7 -9.16 19.54 -8.89
CA LEU A 7 -8.28 19.63 -10.04
C LEU A 7 -9.14 19.99 -11.26
N ASP A 8 -9.28 21.29 -11.51
CA ASP A 8 -10.04 21.80 -12.65
C ASP A 8 -9.25 21.75 -13.97
N SER A 9 -9.87 22.23 -15.05
CA SER A 9 -9.28 22.27 -16.39
C SER A 9 -8.03 23.15 -16.51
N SER A 10 -7.71 23.99 -15.52
CA SER A 10 -6.46 24.78 -15.51
C SER A 10 -5.24 23.94 -15.15
N PHE A 11 -5.44 22.75 -14.58
CA PHE A 11 -4.37 21.82 -14.22
C PHE A 11 -3.94 20.96 -15.42
N GLU A 12 -3.27 21.60 -16.38
CA GLU A 12 -2.86 20.99 -17.66
C GLU A 12 -1.60 20.10 -17.54
N LEU A 13 -1.76 18.88 -17.03
CA LEU A 13 -0.67 17.87 -16.91
C LEU A 13 -0.83 16.65 -17.83
N GLU A 14 -1.56 16.78 -18.93
CA GLU A 14 -1.72 15.67 -19.86
C GLU A 14 -0.43 15.43 -20.66
N LEU A 15 0.23 14.30 -20.42
CA LEU A 15 1.43 13.88 -21.15
C LEU A 15 1.11 13.60 -22.62
N PHE A 16 2.03 13.97 -23.50
CA PHE A 16 1.91 13.73 -24.95
C PHE A 16 1.85 12.23 -25.28
N ASP A 17 2.77 11.46 -24.68
CA ASP A 17 2.82 10.00 -24.75
C ASP A 17 3.10 9.44 -23.34
N PRO A 18 2.05 9.07 -22.58
CA PRO A 18 2.21 8.58 -21.21
C PRO A 18 3.03 7.29 -21.10
N VAL A 19 2.97 6.41 -22.10
CA VAL A 19 3.69 5.12 -22.07
C VAL A 19 5.18 5.34 -22.27
N ALA A 20 5.56 6.14 -23.27
CA ALA A 20 6.95 6.50 -23.50
C ALA A 20 7.51 7.30 -22.31
N ALA A 21 6.73 8.23 -21.76
CA ALA A 21 7.11 9.02 -20.59
C ALA A 21 7.41 8.13 -19.36
N MET A 22 6.56 7.14 -19.07
CA MET A 22 6.78 6.19 -17.98
C MET A 22 8.14 5.47 -18.11
N HIS A 23 8.45 4.94 -19.30
CA HIS A 23 9.74 4.30 -19.54
C HIS A 23 10.90 5.29 -19.41
N GLN A 24 10.76 6.50 -19.94
CA GLN A 24 11.79 7.53 -19.87
C GLN A 24 12.15 7.87 -18.43
N VAL A 25 11.15 8.07 -17.57
CA VAL A 25 11.35 8.36 -16.13
C VAL A 25 12.00 7.16 -15.44
N SER A 26 11.54 5.93 -15.73
CA SER A 26 12.11 4.73 -15.11
C SER A 26 13.60 4.52 -15.43
N HIS A 27 14.07 4.91 -16.62
CA HIS A 27 15.49 4.77 -17.02
C HIS A 27 16.34 5.99 -16.67
N ASP A 28 15.72 7.09 -16.25
CA ASP A 28 16.39 8.34 -15.86
C ASP A 28 16.32 8.55 -14.36
N TYR A 29 17.05 7.71 -13.62
CA TYR A 29 17.11 7.77 -12.16
C TYR A 29 17.83 9.02 -11.60
N GLU A 30 18.42 9.83 -12.48
CA GLU A 30 18.97 11.16 -12.20
C GLU A 30 17.96 12.29 -12.42
N PHE A 31 16.76 11.98 -12.94
CA PHE A 31 15.68 12.93 -13.22
C PHE A 31 16.11 14.13 -14.08
N SER A 32 17.01 13.87 -15.02
CA SER A 32 17.63 14.88 -15.89
C SER A 32 16.79 15.25 -17.12
N LYS A 33 15.85 14.40 -17.51
CA LYS A 33 15.07 14.53 -18.74
C LYS A 33 13.73 15.20 -18.50
N VAL A 34 13.24 15.88 -19.54
CA VAL A 34 11.91 16.49 -19.57
C VAL A 34 10.94 15.64 -20.39
N LEU A 35 9.66 15.75 -20.04
CA LEU A 35 8.52 15.05 -20.64
C LEU A 35 7.70 16.06 -21.43
N GLY A 36 7.20 15.65 -22.61
CA GLY A 36 6.29 16.48 -23.41
C GLY A 36 4.86 16.40 -22.90
N LEU A 37 4.18 17.55 -22.86
CA LEU A 37 2.75 17.67 -22.58
C LEU A 37 1.96 17.83 -23.89
N ARG A 38 0.67 17.47 -23.89
CA ARG A 38 -0.23 17.71 -25.03
C ARG A 38 -0.37 19.18 -25.39
N SER A 39 -0.19 20.07 -24.42
CA SER A 39 -0.16 21.51 -24.63
C SER A 39 1.05 22.00 -25.44
N GLY A 40 2.01 21.12 -25.75
CA GLY A 40 3.27 21.45 -26.43
C GLY A 40 4.37 21.95 -25.49
N LYS A 41 4.06 22.13 -24.20
CA LYS A 41 5.05 22.44 -23.16
C LYS A 41 5.86 21.20 -22.78
N THR A 42 6.97 21.41 -22.07
CA THR A 42 7.77 20.33 -21.46
C THR A 42 7.87 20.51 -19.96
N ILE A 43 7.97 19.42 -19.20
CA ILE A 43 8.05 19.45 -17.74
C ILE A 43 8.92 18.28 -17.22
N SER A 44 9.66 18.47 -16.13
CA SER A 44 10.40 17.36 -15.50
C SER A 44 9.48 16.46 -14.69
N ALA A 45 9.88 15.22 -14.43
CA ALA A 45 9.12 14.29 -13.58
C ALA A 45 8.97 14.81 -12.14
N LEU A 46 10.00 15.48 -11.61
CA LEU A 46 9.96 16.06 -10.27
C LEU A 46 9.03 17.28 -10.20
N ASP A 47 8.98 18.10 -11.25
CA ASP A 47 8.08 19.25 -11.27
C ASP A 47 6.61 18.83 -11.38
N ILE A 48 6.30 17.74 -12.10
CA ILE A 48 4.97 17.12 -12.06
C ILE A 48 4.60 16.79 -10.61
N GLN A 49 5.47 16.11 -9.87
CA GLN A 49 5.22 15.75 -8.47
C GLN A 49 5.03 16.99 -7.59
N ARG A 50 5.85 18.02 -7.76
CA ARG A 50 5.71 19.30 -7.03
C ARG A 50 4.38 19.99 -7.31
N MET A 51 3.92 20.00 -8.55
CA MET A 51 2.61 20.55 -8.90
C MET A 51 1.47 19.79 -8.21
N TYR A 52 1.54 18.46 -8.13
CA TYR A 52 0.58 17.67 -7.38
C TYR A 52 0.65 17.91 -5.86
N ILE A 53 1.85 18.04 -5.28
CA ILE A 53 2.04 18.41 -3.87
C ILE A 53 1.40 19.77 -3.59
N GLU A 54 1.66 20.77 -4.42
CA GLU A 54 1.09 22.12 -4.27
C GLU A 54 -0.44 22.07 -4.27
N LYS A 55 -1.03 21.33 -5.22
CA LYS A 55 -2.49 21.15 -5.26
C LYS A 55 -3.02 20.40 -4.05
N ALA A 56 -2.34 19.37 -3.58
CA ALA A 56 -2.73 18.64 -2.39
C ALA A 56 -2.67 19.53 -1.14
N GLN A 57 -1.63 20.35 -0.99
CA GLN A 57 -1.50 21.32 0.10
C GLN A 57 -2.62 22.36 0.07
N GLN A 58 -2.93 22.92 -1.11
CA GLN A 58 -4.04 23.87 -1.29
C GLN A 58 -5.39 23.22 -0.94
N TYR A 59 -5.61 21.99 -1.39
CA TYR A 59 -6.83 21.23 -1.11
C TYR A 59 -7.00 20.94 0.38
N ILE A 60 -5.94 20.47 1.05
CA ILE A 60 -5.96 20.17 2.48
C ILE A 60 -6.17 21.46 3.29
N SER A 61 -5.53 22.57 2.90
CA SER A 61 -5.71 23.88 3.55
C SER A 61 -7.13 24.45 3.40
N SER A 62 -7.90 23.96 2.42
CA SER A 62 -9.31 24.36 2.23
C SER A 62 -10.30 23.57 3.09
N ARG A 63 -9.83 22.58 3.86
CA ARG A 63 -10.67 21.72 4.70
C ARG A 63 -10.65 22.18 6.16
N ASP A 64 -11.79 22.03 6.82
CA ASP A 64 -11.95 22.41 8.23
C ASP A 64 -11.16 21.50 9.19
N VAL A 65 -11.08 20.20 8.87
CA VAL A 65 -10.40 19.19 9.67
C VAL A 65 -9.54 18.32 8.76
N VAL A 66 -8.30 18.11 9.17
CA VAL A 66 -7.31 17.26 8.51
C VAL A 66 -6.73 16.36 9.58
N ASP A 67 -6.74 15.06 9.33
CA ASP A 67 -6.20 14.07 10.26
C ASP A 67 -4.66 14.02 10.22
N GLU A 68 -4.06 13.49 11.28
CA GLU A 68 -2.61 13.40 11.43
C GLU A 68 -1.94 12.54 10.35
N MET A 69 -2.60 11.48 9.88
CA MET A 69 -2.06 10.60 8.85
C MET A 69 -1.97 11.32 7.50
N THR A 70 -2.98 12.12 7.17
CA THR A 70 -2.93 12.99 5.97
C THR A 70 -1.76 13.97 6.05
N LEU A 71 -1.52 14.59 7.22
CA LEU A 71 -0.39 15.52 7.40
C LEU A 71 0.97 14.80 7.31
N ASP A 72 1.07 13.60 7.88
CA ASP A 72 2.26 12.76 7.84
C ASP A 72 2.63 12.36 6.40
N VAL A 73 1.67 11.88 5.61
CA VAL A 73 1.85 11.58 4.19
C VAL A 73 2.33 12.79 3.41
N MET A 74 1.75 13.98 3.65
CA MET A 74 2.16 15.20 2.98
C MET A 74 3.60 15.62 3.34
N SER A 75 3.98 15.47 4.60
CA SER A 75 5.34 15.73 5.08
C SER A 75 6.36 14.80 4.40
N HIS A 76 6.09 13.50 4.40
CA HIS A 76 6.97 12.50 3.78
C HIS A 76 7.07 12.69 2.26
N TRP A 77 5.95 12.92 1.57
CA TRP A 77 5.95 13.14 0.12
C TRP A 77 6.77 14.37 -0.27
N THR A 78 6.54 15.51 0.39
CA THR A 78 7.28 16.75 0.11
C THR A 78 8.78 16.57 0.32
N ARG A 79 9.17 16.04 1.49
CA ARG A 79 10.57 15.81 1.85
C ARG A 79 11.26 14.85 0.87
N GLN A 80 10.60 13.77 0.48
CA GLN A 80 11.19 12.78 -0.45
C GLN A 80 11.39 13.38 -1.84
N ILE A 81 10.42 14.14 -2.37
CA ILE A 81 10.57 14.80 -3.68
C ILE A 81 11.71 15.85 -3.66
N ASP A 82 11.85 16.61 -2.57
CA ASP A 82 12.95 17.56 -2.42
C ASP A 82 14.32 16.88 -2.29
N ALA A 83 14.38 15.78 -1.54
CA ALA A 83 15.59 14.97 -1.42
C ALA A 83 15.99 14.34 -2.76
N LEU A 84 15.05 13.87 -3.58
CA LEU A 84 15.35 13.36 -4.93
C LEU A 84 16.04 14.40 -5.81
N ALA A 85 15.67 15.67 -5.68
CA ALA A 85 16.26 16.76 -6.46
C ALA A 85 17.64 17.21 -5.97
N THR A 86 17.96 17.00 -4.68
CA THR A 86 19.12 17.61 -4.02
C THR A 86 20.16 16.60 -3.55
N ASN A 87 19.72 15.55 -2.86
CA ASN A 87 20.57 14.48 -2.36
C ASN A 87 19.74 13.19 -2.20
N LYS A 88 19.49 12.49 -3.31
CA LYS A 88 18.69 11.25 -3.32
C LYS A 88 19.25 10.17 -2.39
N MET A 89 20.57 10.12 -2.20
CA MET A 89 21.20 9.12 -1.32
C MET A 89 20.87 9.33 0.16
N SER A 90 20.31 10.48 0.55
CA SER A 90 19.76 10.67 1.90
C SER A 90 18.52 9.81 2.18
N LEU A 91 17.88 9.26 1.14
CA LEU A 91 16.69 8.41 1.22
C LEU A 91 17.02 6.92 1.29
N ILE A 92 18.29 6.56 1.45
CA ILE A 92 18.68 5.18 1.78
C ILE A 92 17.95 4.78 3.08
N ASN A 93 17.45 3.54 3.11
CA ASN A 93 16.63 2.94 4.17
C ASN A 93 15.17 3.40 4.20
N GLU A 94 14.76 4.35 3.35
CA GLU A 94 13.38 4.85 3.28
C GLU A 94 12.71 4.58 1.93
N VAL A 95 13.45 4.74 0.83
CA VAL A 95 12.97 4.51 -0.52
C VAL A 95 13.65 3.28 -1.10
N ASP A 96 12.84 2.29 -1.50
CA ASP A 96 13.34 0.95 -1.87
C ASP A 96 14.35 0.97 -3.01
N TRP A 97 14.06 1.68 -4.11
CA TRP A 97 14.97 1.67 -5.26
C TRP A 97 16.31 2.34 -4.96
N ILE A 98 16.33 3.34 -4.08
CA ILE A 98 17.55 4.04 -3.63
C ILE A 98 18.35 3.13 -2.69
N THR A 99 17.66 2.48 -1.76
CA THR A 99 18.27 1.52 -0.82
C THR A 99 18.87 0.34 -1.57
N LYS A 100 18.12 -0.24 -2.52
CA LYS A 100 18.57 -1.29 -3.39
C LYS A 100 19.74 -0.85 -4.27
N LEU A 101 19.68 0.35 -4.86
CA LEU A 101 20.79 0.90 -5.64
C LEU A 101 22.08 0.96 -4.81
N ALA A 102 22.00 1.42 -3.55
CA ALA A 102 23.16 1.45 -2.66
C ALA A 102 23.72 0.05 -2.37
N VAL A 103 22.85 -0.96 -2.20
CA VAL A 103 23.28 -2.37 -2.02
C VAL A 103 23.97 -2.89 -3.27
N VAL A 104 23.34 -2.73 -4.44
CA VAL A 104 23.85 -3.23 -5.72
C VAL A 104 25.17 -2.54 -6.09
N GLU A 105 25.29 -1.23 -5.90
CA GLU A 105 26.54 -0.49 -6.07
C GLU A 105 27.64 -0.99 -5.14
N GLY A 106 27.31 -1.37 -3.90
CA GLY A 106 28.26 -1.99 -2.97
C GLY A 106 28.87 -3.29 -3.50
N TYR A 107 28.04 -4.17 -4.08
CA TYR A 107 28.53 -5.38 -4.76
C TYR A 107 29.33 -5.05 -6.01
N ARG A 108 28.82 -4.13 -6.84
CA ARG A 108 29.46 -3.70 -8.09
C ARG A 108 30.87 -3.17 -7.86
N GLN A 109 31.06 -2.32 -6.84
CA GLN A 109 32.35 -1.72 -6.51
C GLN A 109 33.30 -2.73 -5.86
N ARG A 110 32.81 -3.60 -4.96
CA ARG A 110 33.61 -4.62 -4.29
C ARG A 110 34.14 -5.67 -5.27
N ASP A 111 33.30 -6.12 -6.19
CA ASP A 111 33.60 -7.24 -7.07
C ASP A 111 34.01 -6.79 -8.48
N HIS A 112 34.16 -5.48 -8.70
CA HIS A 112 34.46 -4.85 -9.99
C HIS A 112 33.50 -5.28 -11.13
N ALA A 113 32.24 -5.57 -10.78
CA ALA A 113 31.23 -6.05 -11.71
C ALA A 113 30.71 -4.92 -12.63
N GLN A 114 30.19 -5.32 -13.79
CA GLN A 114 29.43 -4.44 -14.68
C GLN A 114 27.93 -4.62 -14.42
N TRP A 115 27.10 -3.69 -14.91
CA TRP A 115 25.65 -3.71 -14.68
C TRP A 115 24.93 -4.93 -15.26
N ASP A 116 25.53 -5.59 -16.26
CA ASP A 116 25.05 -6.81 -16.89
C ASP A 116 25.53 -8.10 -16.20
N ASP A 117 26.29 -8.00 -15.11
CA ASP A 117 26.77 -9.15 -14.35
C ASP A 117 25.59 -9.93 -13.72
N PRO A 118 25.47 -11.24 -13.98
CA PRO A 118 24.42 -12.09 -13.38
C PRO A 118 24.38 -12.04 -11.85
N LEU A 119 25.51 -11.74 -11.18
CA LEU A 119 25.55 -11.55 -9.73
C LEU A 119 24.67 -10.37 -9.29
N LEU A 120 24.71 -9.25 -10.00
CA LEU A 120 23.90 -8.07 -9.64
C LEU A 120 22.41 -8.33 -9.86
N ALA A 121 22.06 -9.08 -10.91
CA ALA A 121 20.68 -9.53 -11.13
C ALA A 121 20.19 -10.46 -10.00
N ALA A 122 21.06 -11.37 -9.51
CA ALA A 122 20.74 -12.21 -8.37
C ALA A 122 20.54 -11.38 -7.08
N VAL A 123 21.36 -10.36 -6.86
CA VAL A 123 21.24 -9.43 -5.71
C VAL A 123 19.93 -8.64 -5.79
N ASP A 124 19.53 -8.16 -6.98
CA ASP A 124 18.26 -7.45 -7.20
C ASP A 124 17.05 -8.32 -6.80
N ILE A 125 17.03 -9.58 -7.26
CA ILE A 125 15.99 -10.54 -6.88
C ILE A 125 16.05 -10.85 -5.38
N GLN A 126 17.24 -11.09 -4.84
CA GLN A 126 17.43 -11.42 -3.42
C GLN A 126 17.01 -10.28 -2.49
N TYR A 127 17.06 -9.03 -2.94
CA TYR A 127 16.58 -7.89 -2.16
C TYR A 127 15.13 -8.07 -1.70
N ALA A 128 14.27 -8.58 -2.58
CA ALA A 128 12.83 -8.74 -2.34
C ALA A 128 12.43 -10.13 -1.76
N ASP A 129 13.39 -11.00 -1.43
CA ASP A 129 13.07 -12.28 -0.82
C ASP A 129 12.43 -12.09 0.57
N LEU A 130 11.32 -12.77 0.82
CA LEU A 130 10.51 -12.60 2.05
C LEU A 130 11.09 -13.34 3.26
N ARG A 131 12.03 -14.27 3.05
CA ARG A 131 12.64 -15.06 4.13
C ARG A 131 13.55 -14.18 4.96
N ALA A 132 13.35 -14.20 6.28
CA ALA A 132 14.04 -13.30 7.22
C ALA A 132 15.58 -13.40 7.18
N ASP A 133 16.11 -14.60 6.88
CA ASP A 133 17.53 -14.91 6.83
C ASP A 133 18.17 -14.75 5.44
N LYS A 134 17.36 -14.53 4.38
CA LYS A 134 17.85 -14.51 2.99
C LYS A 134 17.54 -13.22 2.24
N GLY A 135 16.40 -12.59 2.52
CA GLY A 135 16.02 -11.31 1.95
C GLY A 135 16.93 -10.19 2.39
N LEU A 136 17.59 -9.51 1.46
CA LEU A 136 18.51 -8.44 1.84
C LEU A 136 17.77 -7.30 2.55
N ALA A 137 16.56 -6.94 2.10
CA ALA A 137 15.71 -5.97 2.80
C ALA A 137 15.34 -6.44 4.22
N ARG A 138 15.00 -7.71 4.40
CA ARG A 138 14.67 -8.29 5.72
C ARG A 138 15.88 -8.34 6.65
N VAL A 139 17.05 -8.69 6.14
CA VAL A 139 18.32 -8.67 6.89
C VAL A 139 18.70 -7.25 7.28
N MET A 140 18.44 -6.26 6.42
CA MET A 140 18.67 -4.85 6.73
C MET A 140 17.68 -4.34 7.79
N GLN A 141 16.40 -4.68 7.67
CA GLN A 141 15.38 -4.35 8.65
C GLN A 141 15.72 -4.90 10.04
N ALA A 142 16.17 -6.16 10.13
CA ALA A 142 16.60 -6.78 11.40
C ALA A 142 17.85 -6.13 12.03
N LYS A 143 18.52 -5.22 11.31
CA LYS A 143 19.68 -4.43 11.76
C LYS A 143 19.35 -2.94 11.89
N ASP A 144 18.06 -2.59 11.95
CA ASP A 144 17.57 -1.21 12.01
C ASP A 144 18.06 -0.32 10.85
N ARG A 145 18.29 -0.94 9.68
CA ARG A 145 18.71 -0.25 8.44
C ARG A 145 17.57 -0.12 7.44
N ILE A 146 16.33 -0.21 7.87
CA ILE A 146 15.12 0.11 7.09
C ILE A 146 14.18 0.83 8.03
N VAL A 147 13.66 1.97 7.61
CA VAL A 147 12.62 2.68 8.35
C VAL A 147 11.32 1.88 8.24
N THR A 148 10.69 1.60 9.38
CA THR A 148 9.45 0.82 9.44
C THR A 148 8.31 1.68 9.96
N MET A 149 7.11 1.48 9.40
CA MET A 149 5.89 2.19 9.84
C MET A 149 5.14 1.45 10.95
N PHE A 150 5.38 0.14 11.09
CA PHE A 150 4.70 -0.74 12.03
C PHE A 150 5.72 -1.60 12.76
N SER A 151 5.44 -1.87 14.02
CA SER A 151 6.19 -2.81 14.85
C SER A 151 5.96 -4.27 14.42
N GLU A 152 6.87 -5.16 14.83
CA GLU A 152 6.70 -6.60 14.60
C GLU A 152 5.46 -7.18 15.29
N ASP A 153 5.06 -6.63 16.43
CA ASP A 153 3.85 -7.06 17.14
C ASP A 153 2.59 -6.68 16.35
N GLU A 154 2.48 -5.43 15.87
CA GLU A 154 1.34 -5.00 15.04
C GLU A 154 1.18 -5.86 13.79
N VAL A 155 2.29 -6.16 13.10
CA VAL A 155 2.28 -7.08 11.96
C VAL A 155 1.85 -8.49 12.37
N SER A 156 2.35 -8.99 13.51
CA SER A 156 1.98 -10.30 14.04
C SER A 156 0.51 -10.40 14.44
N GLN A 157 -0.08 -9.30 14.93
CA GLN A 157 -1.52 -9.22 15.20
C GLN A 157 -2.32 -9.21 13.90
N ALA A 158 -1.88 -8.46 12.89
CA ALA A 158 -2.57 -8.37 11.59
C ALA A 158 -2.61 -9.70 10.81
N ILE A 159 -1.68 -10.63 11.07
CA ILE A 159 -1.75 -12.01 10.55
C ILE A 159 -2.97 -12.76 11.12
N LYS A 160 -3.32 -12.47 12.38
CA LYS A 160 -4.32 -13.24 13.14
C LYS A 160 -5.70 -12.58 13.14
N TYR A 161 -5.73 -11.25 13.09
CA TYR A 161 -6.94 -10.47 13.29
C TYR A 161 -7.21 -9.54 12.11
N PRO A 162 -8.47 -9.46 11.67
CA PRO A 162 -8.86 -8.55 10.60
C PRO A 162 -8.86 -7.09 11.06
N PRO A 163 -8.75 -6.12 10.14
CA PRO A 163 -8.96 -4.70 10.46
C PRO A 163 -10.38 -4.48 10.99
N HIS A 164 -10.53 -3.56 11.93
CA HIS A 164 -11.73 -3.40 12.75
C HIS A 164 -12.82 -2.51 12.13
N ASP A 165 -12.49 -1.69 11.15
CA ASP A 165 -13.31 -0.60 10.63
C ASP A 165 -13.90 -0.89 9.25
N THR A 166 -13.79 -2.14 8.78
CA THR A 166 -14.37 -2.58 7.51
C THR A 166 -15.07 -3.92 7.66
N ARG A 167 -15.83 -4.31 6.64
CA ARG A 167 -16.44 -5.64 6.49
C ARG A 167 -15.48 -6.82 6.64
N ALA A 168 -14.17 -6.59 6.51
CA ALA A 168 -13.18 -7.62 6.73
C ALA A 168 -13.19 -8.10 8.20
N TYR A 169 -13.61 -7.24 9.15
CA TYR A 169 -13.80 -7.64 10.54
C TYR A 169 -14.79 -8.81 10.64
N PHE A 170 -16.02 -8.60 10.19
CA PHE A 170 -17.07 -9.63 10.22
C PHE A 170 -16.59 -10.92 9.54
N ARG A 171 -16.07 -10.83 8.32
CA ARG A 171 -15.59 -12.00 7.57
C ARG A 171 -14.47 -12.74 8.30
N GLY A 172 -13.44 -12.04 8.76
CA GLY A 172 -12.29 -12.63 9.44
C GLY A 172 -12.69 -13.26 10.77
N MET A 173 -13.60 -12.62 11.52
CA MET A 173 -14.13 -13.17 12.76
C MET A 173 -15.03 -14.38 12.52
N CYS A 174 -15.87 -14.40 11.48
CA CYS A 174 -16.62 -15.61 11.10
C CYS A 174 -15.69 -16.78 10.79
N MET A 175 -14.67 -16.56 9.96
CA MET A 175 -13.67 -17.60 9.63
C MET A 175 -12.89 -18.08 10.85
N ARG A 176 -12.68 -17.20 11.84
CA ARG A 176 -11.93 -17.52 13.05
C ARG A 176 -12.76 -18.28 14.10
N THR A 177 -14.02 -17.90 14.25
CA THR A 177 -14.90 -18.39 15.33
C THR A 177 -15.72 -19.61 14.89
N PHE A 178 -16.12 -19.67 13.62
CA PHE A 178 -17.03 -20.68 13.07
C PHE A 178 -16.37 -21.52 11.97
N THR A 179 -15.08 -21.82 12.13
CA THR A 179 -14.26 -22.45 11.07
C THR A 179 -14.89 -23.71 10.48
N ASN A 180 -15.60 -24.51 11.29
CA ASN A 180 -16.19 -25.78 10.85
C ASN A 180 -17.56 -25.60 10.17
N GLU A 181 -18.18 -24.43 10.35
CA GLU A 181 -19.50 -24.06 9.83
C GLU A 181 -19.40 -23.07 8.66
N ILE A 182 -18.20 -22.81 8.14
CA ILE A 182 -17.98 -22.00 6.93
C ILE A 182 -17.66 -22.91 5.74
N ALA A 183 -18.56 -22.94 4.76
CA ALA A 183 -18.31 -23.63 3.50
C ALA A 183 -17.39 -22.83 2.57
N ALA A 184 -17.56 -21.51 2.52
CA ALA A 184 -16.76 -20.62 1.68
C ALA A 184 -16.85 -19.15 2.12
N ALA A 185 -15.87 -18.34 1.72
CA ALA A 185 -15.90 -16.89 1.91
C ALA A 185 -15.28 -16.15 0.72
N SER A 186 -15.85 -14.99 0.38
CA SER A 186 -15.40 -14.07 -0.67
C SER A 186 -15.29 -12.65 -0.11
N TRP A 187 -15.10 -11.64 -0.97
CA TRP A 187 -15.16 -10.23 -0.54
C TRP A 187 -16.57 -9.74 -0.24
N ASP A 188 -17.56 -10.32 -0.91
CA ASP A 188 -18.96 -9.89 -0.89
C ASP A 188 -19.89 -10.88 -0.19
N SER A 189 -19.36 -11.98 0.35
CA SER A 189 -20.16 -12.93 1.10
C SER A 189 -19.38 -13.87 2.01
N VAL A 190 -20.11 -14.44 2.97
CA VAL A 190 -19.70 -15.58 3.78
C VAL A 190 -20.80 -16.64 3.66
N ILE A 191 -20.42 -17.88 3.36
CA ILE A 191 -21.34 -19.00 3.13
C ILE A 191 -21.19 -19.98 4.29
N PHE A 192 -22.28 -20.19 5.01
CA PHE A 192 -22.36 -21.05 6.18
C PHE A 192 -22.95 -22.42 5.83
N ASP A 193 -22.40 -23.45 6.46
CA ASP A 193 -22.90 -24.81 6.50
C ASP A 193 -23.29 -25.13 7.96
N LEU A 194 -24.59 -25.01 8.26
CA LEU A 194 -25.09 -25.08 9.64
C LEU A 194 -25.56 -26.47 10.04
N ASP A 195 -25.96 -27.28 9.06
CA ASP A 195 -26.47 -28.64 9.23
C ASP A 195 -26.38 -29.37 7.88
N GLN A 196 -25.99 -30.65 7.90
CA GLN A 196 -25.81 -31.46 6.68
C GLN A 196 -27.12 -31.65 5.90
N ASP A 197 -28.26 -31.56 6.58
CA ASP A 197 -29.58 -31.71 5.98
C ASP A 197 -30.21 -30.36 5.53
N LEU A 198 -29.52 -29.23 5.74
CA LEU A 198 -29.98 -27.89 5.37
C LEU A 198 -29.20 -27.31 4.17
N PRO A 199 -29.82 -26.44 3.35
CA PRO A 199 -29.09 -25.74 2.31
C PRO A 199 -28.08 -24.76 2.92
N LEU A 200 -26.95 -24.58 2.23
CA LEU A 200 -25.95 -23.58 2.60
C LEU A 200 -26.58 -22.18 2.65
N THR A 201 -26.24 -21.42 3.69
CA THR A 201 -26.76 -20.07 3.88
C THR A 201 -25.72 -19.02 3.53
N ARG A 202 -26.04 -18.15 2.57
CA ARG A 202 -25.17 -17.06 2.15
C ARG A 202 -25.54 -15.77 2.85
N ILE A 203 -24.59 -15.18 3.59
CA ILE A 203 -24.67 -13.81 4.08
C ILE A 203 -23.92 -12.90 3.11
N ALA A 204 -24.57 -11.85 2.62
CA ALA A 204 -23.95 -10.86 1.75
C ALA A 204 -23.21 -9.77 2.56
N THR A 205 -21.99 -9.45 2.17
CA THR A 205 -21.13 -8.40 2.75
C THR A 205 -20.74 -7.37 1.69
N THR A 206 -21.71 -6.86 0.93
CA THR A 206 -21.47 -5.98 -0.24
C THR A 206 -20.99 -4.58 0.15
N ASP A 207 -21.43 -4.06 1.29
CA ASP A 207 -21.02 -2.75 1.81
C ASP A 207 -19.75 -2.88 2.66
N VAL A 208 -18.72 -2.11 2.30
CA VAL A 208 -17.42 -2.10 2.98
C VAL A 208 -17.53 -1.63 4.43
N ARG A 209 -18.54 -0.82 4.78
CA ARG A 209 -18.69 -0.19 6.10
C ARG A 209 -19.71 -0.85 7.03
N LYS A 210 -20.38 -1.93 6.62
CA LYS A 210 -21.43 -2.57 7.45
C LYS A 210 -20.97 -3.72 8.33
N GLY A 211 -19.83 -4.36 8.01
CA GLY A 211 -19.31 -5.50 8.78
C GLY A 211 -18.18 -5.14 9.74
N THR A 212 -18.18 -3.92 10.29
CA THR A 212 -17.12 -3.42 11.19
C THR A 212 -17.24 -4.06 12.59
N LYS A 213 -16.20 -3.90 13.40
CA LYS A 213 -16.18 -4.28 14.81
C LYS A 213 -17.29 -3.62 15.59
N GLU A 214 -17.44 -2.30 15.44
CA GLU A 214 -18.49 -1.54 16.11
C GLU A 214 -19.89 -2.12 15.85
N LEU A 215 -20.15 -2.54 14.60
CA LEU A 215 -21.46 -3.04 14.21
C LEU A 215 -21.66 -4.52 14.51
N THR A 216 -20.60 -5.33 14.56
CA THR A 216 -20.74 -6.80 14.52
C THR A 216 -19.97 -7.56 15.60
N SER A 217 -19.22 -6.90 16.49
CA SER A 217 -18.44 -7.60 17.53
C SER A 217 -19.31 -8.46 18.46
N HIS A 218 -20.52 -7.98 18.77
CA HIS A 218 -21.47 -8.66 19.64
C HIS A 218 -21.88 -10.05 19.13
N PHE A 219 -21.79 -10.31 17.81
CA PHE A 219 -22.03 -11.64 17.25
C PHE A 219 -20.98 -12.67 17.66
N PHE A 220 -19.80 -12.24 18.11
CA PHE A 220 -18.67 -13.11 18.44
C PHE A 220 -18.41 -13.18 19.95
N GLU A 221 -19.28 -12.59 20.78
CA GLU A 221 -19.22 -12.65 22.24
C GLU A 221 -19.98 -13.87 22.77
N ALA A 222 -19.45 -14.54 23.81
CA ALA A 222 -20.03 -15.78 24.30
C ALA A 222 -21.32 -15.55 25.12
N PRO A 223 -22.34 -16.45 25.03
CA PRO A 223 -22.39 -17.62 24.14
C PRO A 223 -22.73 -17.24 22.69
N THR A 224 -21.92 -17.70 21.73
CA THR A 224 -22.12 -17.46 20.29
C THR A 224 -22.25 -18.77 19.50
N SER A 225 -23.02 -18.75 18.42
CA SER A 225 -23.14 -19.84 17.44
C SER A 225 -23.30 -19.28 16.04
N ALA A 226 -22.82 -20.00 15.02
CA ALA A 226 -22.97 -19.61 13.62
C ALA A 226 -24.45 -19.41 13.23
N LYS A 227 -25.33 -20.27 13.77
CA LYS A 227 -26.78 -20.18 13.58
C LYS A 227 -27.36 -18.87 14.11
N ASN A 228 -26.96 -18.44 15.31
CA ASN A 228 -27.43 -17.17 15.88
C ASN A 228 -27.02 -15.98 15.01
N VAL A 229 -25.81 -16.00 14.46
CA VAL A 229 -25.33 -14.94 13.56
C VAL A 229 -26.14 -14.90 12.27
N VAL A 230 -26.37 -16.07 11.65
CA VAL A 230 -27.16 -16.18 10.43
C VAL A 230 -28.61 -15.70 10.65
N GLU A 231 -29.24 -16.09 11.76
CA GLU A 231 -30.60 -15.66 12.11
C GLU A 231 -30.68 -14.15 12.41
N ALA A 232 -29.66 -13.59 13.04
CA ALA A 232 -29.65 -12.17 13.38
C ALA A 232 -29.36 -11.25 12.17
N VAL A 233 -28.56 -11.71 11.20
CA VAL A 233 -28.20 -10.93 10.00
C VAL A 233 -29.18 -11.16 8.84
N GLY A 234 -29.86 -12.32 8.83
CA GLY A 234 -30.83 -12.68 7.79
C GLY A 234 -32.21 -12.02 7.93
N ASN A 235 -32.50 -11.40 9.08
CA ASN A 235 -33.69 -10.57 9.33
C ASN A 235 -33.39 -9.09 9.10
#